data_AF-A0A9R1K9U0-F1
#
_entry.id   AF-A0A9R1K9U0-F1
#
_cell.length_a   1.000
_cell.length_b   1.000
_cell.length_c   1.000
_cell.angle_alpha   90.00
_cell.angle_beta   90.00
_cell.angle_gamma   90.00
#
_symmetry.space_group_name_H-M   'P 1'
#
loop_
_entity.id
_entity.type
_entity.pdbx_description
1 polymer ?
#
loop_
_entity_poly.entity_id
_entity_poly.type
_entity_poly.pdbx_seq_one_letter_code
_entity_poly.pdbx_strand_id
1 'polypeptide(L)'
;MRARSSYTINVSFDQMCEFDNLSHEDWLLPVAQKFLAQKKNRNEKGWRDKTCLSFSGFPASMEKLEDFLSNGPLVQSVKVSVHKTPIPAATVNGRSLIEMLVDAVSENHLNKLSWEGIFNQDDIVIIDYGCGSKQMKILQDTVPASEEAMLKDLRTAAKLFIPFYKINNVLPVYFDQFNEELHGATNVCVGQKWFMESLRYHPALMPSSGRRCFETMLPNIFNKYYSKQRPPNLDIMVEKPYPDDWKTSVKSAQKDGNDVLHKVYTHKNKPSLQRTDKYDDGVCGLMRFKRNVLEHGGHWQGQQKVQGQCERHIADLELLTAKTFCKFLPWLVRTLLEKGLMDKYFREAWEPFKASRSDKSDPWSIKAPFLGPTGREGRRLRSA
;
A
#
# COMPACT_ATOMS: atom_id res chain seq x y z
N MET A 1 -20.45 24.79 37.30
CA MET A 1 -19.39 23.96 36.70
C MET A 1 -18.17 24.84 36.46
N ARG A 2 -17.05 24.61 37.16
CA ARG A 2 -15.79 25.34 36.88
C ARG A 2 -15.03 24.59 35.78
N ALA A 3 -14.69 25.29 34.70
CA ALA A 3 -13.92 24.73 33.58
C ALA A 3 -12.56 24.20 34.09
N ARG A 4 -12.25 22.93 33.77
CA ARG A 4 -10.90 22.37 33.94
C ARG A 4 -10.09 22.78 32.71
N SER A 5 -8.91 23.33 32.93
CA SER A 5 -7.93 23.59 31.87
C SER A 5 -7.28 22.25 31.51
N SER A 6 -7.37 21.84 30.25
CA SER A 6 -6.70 20.64 29.72
C SER A 6 -5.54 21.09 28.85
N TYR A 7 -4.35 20.54 29.08
CA TYR A 7 -3.19 20.75 28.22
C TYR A 7 -2.72 19.40 27.69
N THR A 8 -2.50 19.35 26.38
CA THR A 8 -1.90 18.20 25.72
C THR A 8 -0.43 18.46 25.50
N ILE A 9 0.43 17.59 26.04
CA ILE A 9 1.87 17.60 25.79
C ILE A 9 2.12 16.59 24.66
N ASN A 10 2.50 17.09 23.49
CA ASN A 10 3.05 16.24 22.42
C ASN A 10 4.51 15.98 22.76
N VAL A 11 4.86 14.73 23.02
CA VAL A 11 6.24 14.31 23.22
C VAL A 11 6.82 13.86 21.89
N SER A 12 7.98 14.38 21.51
CA SER A 12 8.69 13.93 20.31
C SER A 12 9.56 12.72 20.63
N PHE A 13 9.83 11.88 19.62
CA PHE A 13 10.71 10.73 19.75
C PHE A 13 12.11 11.11 20.26
N ASP A 14 12.67 12.22 19.79
CA ASP A 14 13.98 12.71 20.22
C ASP A 14 14.02 13.05 21.72
N GLN A 15 12.89 13.48 22.30
CA GLN A 15 12.78 13.70 23.73
C GLN A 15 12.71 12.40 24.53
N MET A 16 12.39 11.27 23.91
CA MET A 16 12.34 9.97 24.56
C MET A 16 13.72 9.30 24.62
N CYS A 17 14.50 9.39 23.55
CA CYS A 17 15.86 8.82 23.49
C CYS A 17 16.84 9.46 24.48
N GLU A 18 16.55 10.67 25.00
CA GLU A 18 17.34 11.28 26.09
C GLU A 18 17.24 10.49 27.41
N PHE A 19 16.31 9.54 27.54
CA PHE A 19 15.98 8.85 28.80
C PHE A 19 16.13 7.32 28.75
N ASP A 20 17.00 6.79 27.89
CA ASP A 20 17.23 5.36 27.57
C ASP A 20 17.38 4.36 28.75
N ASN A 21 17.45 4.81 30.01
CA ASN A 21 17.62 3.97 31.19
C ASN A 21 16.47 4.00 32.21
N LEU A 22 15.33 4.62 31.87
CA LEU A 22 14.19 4.75 32.79
C LEU A 22 13.01 3.87 32.34
N SER A 23 12.29 3.28 33.30
CA SER A 23 11.06 2.54 32.97
C SER A 23 10.05 3.47 32.27
N HIS A 24 9.08 2.89 31.55
CA HIS A 24 8.10 3.63 30.76
C HIS A 24 7.33 4.73 31.54
N GLU A 25 7.31 4.65 32.87
CA GLU A 25 6.68 5.61 33.78
C GLU A 25 7.66 6.65 34.37
N ASP A 26 8.97 6.38 34.41
CA ASP A 26 9.94 7.17 35.18
C ASP A 26 10.45 8.42 34.44
N TRP A 27 10.45 8.43 33.10
CA TRP A 27 10.88 9.58 32.29
C TRP A 27 9.77 10.63 32.08
N LEU A 28 8.51 10.22 32.21
CA LEU A 28 7.33 11.08 32.11
C LEU A 28 7.35 12.23 33.12
N LEU A 29 7.84 11.93 34.33
CA LEU A 29 7.91 12.88 35.42
C LEU A 29 8.87 14.05 35.12
N PRO A 30 10.13 13.82 34.68
CA PRO A 30 11.02 14.88 34.19
C PRO A 30 10.42 15.75 33.07
N VAL A 31 9.78 15.16 32.06
CA VAL A 31 9.18 15.91 30.93
C VAL A 31 8.01 16.78 31.39
N ALA A 32 7.13 16.21 32.23
CA ALA A 32 6.04 16.96 32.86
C ALA A 32 6.58 18.12 33.72
N GLN A 33 7.63 17.88 34.50
CA GLN A 33 8.27 18.89 35.33
C GLN A 33 8.89 20.02 34.49
N LYS A 34 9.57 19.70 33.37
CA LYS A 34 10.15 20.67 32.44
C LYS A 34 9.07 21.53 31.78
N PHE A 35 7.98 20.92 31.30
CA PHE A 35 6.82 21.64 30.75
C PHE A 35 6.16 22.56 31.79
N LEU A 36 5.93 22.04 33.00
CA LEU A 36 5.36 22.81 34.11
C LEU A 36 6.29 23.96 34.54
N ALA A 37 7.61 23.76 34.52
CA ALA A 37 8.59 24.80 34.81
C ALA A 37 8.57 25.93 33.77
N GLN A 38 8.45 25.61 32.48
CA GLN A 38 8.30 26.60 31.41
C GLN A 38 6.99 27.40 31.53
N LYS A 39 5.91 26.76 31.99
CA LYS A 39 4.62 27.43 32.24
C LYS A 39 4.57 28.21 33.55
N LYS A 40 5.41 27.88 34.54
CA LYS A 40 5.50 28.52 35.87
C LYS A 40 5.82 30.02 35.80
N ASN A 41 6.40 30.50 34.69
CA ASN A 41 6.68 31.92 34.45
C ASN A 41 5.43 32.76 34.12
N ARG A 42 4.25 32.15 33.96
CA ARG A 42 2.97 32.87 33.90
C ARG A 42 2.28 32.75 35.26
N ASN A 43 2.32 33.85 36.02
CA ASN A 43 1.67 34.02 37.32
C ASN A 43 0.27 33.41 37.36
N GLU A 44 0.06 32.26 38.01
CA GLU A 44 -1.27 31.87 38.50
C GLU A 44 -1.17 30.78 39.59
N LYS A 45 -1.29 31.21 40.85
CA LYS A 45 -1.53 30.35 42.03
C LYS A 45 -2.90 29.68 41.85
N GLY A 46 -2.93 28.47 41.29
CA GLY A 46 -4.16 27.68 41.19
C GLY A 46 -4.21 26.61 40.09
N TRP A 47 -3.19 26.53 39.23
CA TRP A 47 -3.20 25.58 38.11
C TRP A 47 -2.92 24.13 38.50
N ARG A 48 -2.08 23.88 39.52
CA ARG A 48 -1.63 22.51 39.86
C ARG A 48 -2.78 21.56 40.25
N ASP A 49 -3.80 22.06 40.93
CA ASP A 49 -4.87 21.20 41.50
C ASP A 49 -6.06 20.99 40.54
N LYS A 50 -6.03 21.60 39.34
CA LYS A 50 -7.15 21.57 38.37
C LYS A 50 -6.73 21.28 36.93
N THR A 51 -5.45 21.00 36.69
CA THR A 51 -4.91 20.76 35.35
C THR A 51 -4.82 19.27 35.07
N CYS A 52 -5.44 18.83 33.99
CA CYS A 52 -5.20 17.50 33.44
C CYS A 52 -4.11 17.64 32.38
N LEU A 53 -3.00 16.90 32.55
CA LEU A 53 -2.00 16.71 31.50
C LEU A 53 -2.35 15.42 30.78
N SER A 54 -2.70 15.53 29.51
CA SER A 54 -2.77 14.38 28.62
C SER A 54 -1.50 14.36 27.79
N PHE A 55 -0.85 13.22 27.73
CA PHE A 55 0.27 13.03 26.83
C PHE A 55 -0.19 12.33 25.56
N SER A 56 0.31 12.78 24.42
CA SER A 56 0.04 12.17 23.11
C SER A 56 1.33 11.95 22.34
N GLY A 57 1.33 10.96 21.45
CA GLY A 57 2.52 10.55 20.69
C GLY A 57 3.41 9.53 21.39
N PHE A 58 2.87 8.76 22.34
CA PHE A 58 3.63 7.74 23.07
C PHE A 58 3.61 6.43 22.28
N PRO A 59 4.77 5.78 22.12
CA PRO A 59 4.76 4.42 21.62
C PRO A 59 4.09 3.51 22.66
N ALA A 60 3.15 2.70 22.20
CA ALA A 60 2.65 1.54 22.93
C ALA A 60 3.72 0.45 23.05
N SER A 61 4.58 0.31 22.03
CA SER A 61 5.74 -0.58 22.06
C SER A 61 6.80 -0.15 21.05
N MET A 62 8.04 -0.58 21.29
CA MET A 62 9.14 -0.48 20.35
C MET A 62 9.80 -1.84 20.22
N GLU A 63 10.06 -2.27 18.99
CA GLU A 63 10.70 -3.55 18.69
C GLU A 63 11.79 -3.36 17.63
N LYS A 64 12.85 -4.16 17.68
CA LYS A 64 13.88 -4.15 16.62
C LYS A 64 13.30 -4.74 15.34
N LEU A 65 13.90 -4.41 14.20
CA LEU A 65 13.48 -5.00 12.92
C LEU A 65 13.52 -6.54 12.93
N GLU A 66 14.53 -7.15 13.56
CA GLU A 66 14.63 -8.61 13.70
C GLU A 66 13.43 -9.24 14.43
N ASP A 67 12.99 -8.62 15.52
CA ASP A 67 11.82 -9.06 16.28
C ASP A 67 10.55 -8.92 15.44
N PHE A 68 10.39 -7.79 14.74
CA PHE A 68 9.26 -7.56 13.84
C PHE A 68 9.19 -8.61 12.73
N LEU A 69 10.33 -8.96 12.12
CA LEU A 69 10.42 -9.97 11.06
C LEU A 69 10.03 -11.37 11.57
N SER A 70 10.16 -11.62 12.87
CA SER A 70 9.78 -12.88 13.52
C SER A 70 8.27 -12.99 13.80
N ASN A 71 7.52 -11.87 13.79
CA ASN A 71 6.11 -11.81 14.16
C ASN A 71 5.13 -12.30 13.08
N GLY A 72 5.62 -12.70 11.91
CA GLY A 72 4.79 -13.33 10.88
C GLY A 72 5.37 -13.24 9.47
N PRO A 73 4.83 -14.01 8.53
CA PRO A 73 5.35 -14.04 7.17
C PRO A 73 5.11 -12.71 6.46
N LEU A 74 6.12 -12.20 5.76
CA LEU A 74 5.98 -11.03 4.86
C LEU A 74 5.32 -11.39 3.53
N VAL A 75 5.41 -12.65 3.13
CA VAL A 75 4.93 -13.16 1.84
C VAL A 75 4.20 -14.47 2.04
N GLN A 76 3.13 -14.67 1.27
CA GLN A 76 2.36 -15.91 1.22
C GLN A 76 2.26 -16.44 -0.21
N SER A 77 2.20 -17.76 -0.36
CA SER A 77 1.93 -18.41 -1.64
C SER A 77 0.43 -18.62 -1.81
N VAL A 78 -0.21 -17.84 -2.67
CA VAL A 78 -1.66 -17.87 -2.87
C VAL A 78 -2.03 -18.89 -3.95
N LYS A 79 -2.80 -19.92 -3.60
CA LYS A 79 -3.38 -20.84 -4.58
C LYS A 79 -4.62 -20.20 -5.21
N VAL A 80 -4.46 -19.69 -6.42
CA VAL A 80 -5.55 -19.14 -7.23
C VAL A 80 -6.30 -20.27 -7.91
N SER A 81 -7.62 -20.31 -7.76
CA SER A 81 -8.46 -21.46 -8.18
C SER A 81 -8.34 -21.82 -9.66
N VAL A 82 -7.95 -20.86 -10.51
CA VAL A 82 -7.81 -21.00 -11.97
C VAL A 82 -6.37 -21.03 -12.46
N HIS A 83 -5.40 -21.09 -11.56
CA HIS A 83 -3.98 -21.12 -11.90
C HIS A 83 -3.31 -22.33 -11.24
N LYS A 84 -2.46 -23.02 -12.01
CA LYS A 84 -1.83 -24.27 -11.55
C LYS A 84 -0.78 -24.02 -10.45
N THR A 85 -0.01 -22.96 -10.61
CA THR A 85 1.08 -22.61 -9.70
C THR A 85 0.62 -21.56 -8.68
N PRO A 86 0.96 -21.69 -7.39
CA PRO A 86 0.72 -20.63 -6.42
C PRO A 86 1.40 -19.32 -6.85
N ILE A 87 0.73 -18.19 -6.61
CA ILE A 87 1.26 -16.86 -6.90
C ILE A 87 1.76 -16.24 -5.59
N PRO A 88 3.03 -15.84 -5.48
CA PRO A 88 3.53 -15.12 -4.32
C PRO A 88 2.85 -13.74 -4.20
N ALA A 89 2.32 -13.44 -3.01
CA ALA A 89 1.70 -12.16 -2.69
C ALA A 89 2.21 -11.65 -1.35
N ALA A 90 2.43 -10.34 -1.22
CA ALA A 90 2.80 -9.74 0.05
C ALA A 90 1.62 -9.82 1.04
N THR A 91 1.90 -10.22 2.27
CA THR A 91 0.90 -10.23 3.36
C THR A 91 0.63 -8.79 3.82
N VAL A 92 -0.34 -8.60 4.72
CA VAL A 92 -0.57 -7.29 5.37
C VAL A 92 0.68 -6.83 6.12
N ASN A 93 1.36 -7.73 6.84
CA ASN A 93 2.62 -7.41 7.52
C ASN A 93 3.72 -7.05 6.51
N GLY A 94 3.83 -7.81 5.42
CA GLY A 94 4.76 -7.52 4.33
C GLY A 94 4.54 -6.16 3.70
N ARG A 95 3.30 -5.78 3.40
CA ARG A 95 2.96 -4.45 2.87
C ARG A 95 3.25 -3.36 3.90
N SER A 96 2.85 -3.55 5.15
CA SER A 96 3.08 -2.58 6.22
C SER A 96 4.57 -2.29 6.46
N LEU A 97 5.44 -3.30 6.40
CA LEU A 97 6.88 -3.10 6.63
C LEU A 97 7.51 -2.17 5.59
N ILE A 98 7.28 -2.46 4.31
CA ILE A 98 7.85 -1.68 3.22
C ILE A 98 7.17 -0.31 3.11
N GLU A 99 5.88 -0.20 3.46
CA GLU A 99 5.18 1.08 3.57
C GLU A 99 5.83 2.00 4.62
N MET A 100 6.13 1.47 5.80
CA MET A 100 6.80 2.24 6.85
C MET A 100 8.21 2.69 6.41
N LEU A 101 8.94 1.83 5.69
CA LEU A 101 10.25 2.17 5.13
C LEU A 101 10.14 3.31 4.10
N VAL A 102 9.22 3.19 3.14
CA VAL A 102 9.02 4.22 2.11
C VAL A 102 8.58 5.53 2.74
N ASP A 103 7.68 5.49 3.74
CA ASP A 103 7.27 6.69 4.47
C ASP A 103 8.45 7.32 5.22
N ALA A 104 9.27 6.53 5.93
CA ALA A 104 10.44 7.02 6.66
C ALA A 104 11.47 7.71 5.73
N VAL A 105 11.79 7.07 4.61
CA VAL A 105 12.71 7.63 3.62
C VAL A 105 12.12 8.88 2.97
N SER A 106 10.86 8.83 2.54
CA SER A 106 10.21 9.96 1.88
C SER A 106 10.07 11.17 2.81
N GLU A 107 9.72 10.96 4.07
CA GLU A 107 9.59 12.04 5.06
C GLU A 107 10.92 12.75 5.28
N ASN A 108 12.02 12.00 5.42
CA ASN A 108 13.35 12.59 5.54
C ASN A 108 13.76 13.37 4.29
N HIS A 109 13.56 12.80 3.11
CA HIS A 109 13.90 13.46 1.85
C HIS A 109 13.09 14.74 1.64
N LEU A 110 11.80 14.75 2.01
CA LEU A 110 10.96 15.95 1.99
C LEU A 110 11.45 17.03 2.95
N ASN A 111 12.05 16.64 4.08
CA ASN A 111 12.70 17.53 5.04
C ASN A 111 14.14 17.90 4.65
N LYS A 112 14.60 17.52 3.45
CA LYS A 112 15.98 17.74 2.96
C LYS A 112 17.04 17.06 3.83
N LEU A 113 16.71 15.90 4.39
CA LEU A 113 17.59 15.06 5.20
C LEU A 113 17.78 13.69 4.52
N SER A 114 18.96 13.10 4.70
CA SER A 114 19.33 11.81 4.14
C SER A 114 20.30 11.09 5.09
N TRP A 115 20.37 9.76 5.00
CA TRP A 115 21.39 8.98 5.68
C TRP A 115 22.60 8.70 4.77
N GLU A 116 22.57 9.18 3.52
CA GLU A 116 23.58 8.92 2.50
C GLU A 116 23.82 7.41 2.25
N GLY A 117 22.80 6.58 2.48
CA GLY A 117 22.88 5.12 2.43
C GLY A 117 23.63 4.50 3.61
N ILE A 118 23.93 5.26 4.66
CA ILE A 118 24.62 4.80 5.86
C ILE A 118 23.58 4.38 6.91
N PHE A 119 22.95 3.23 6.66
CA PHE A 119 22.13 2.52 7.64
C PHE A 119 22.04 1.04 7.29
N ASN A 120 21.79 0.21 8.29
CA ASN A 120 21.63 -1.23 8.17
C ASN A 120 20.44 -1.72 9.00
N GLN A 121 20.27 -3.05 9.12
CA GLN A 121 19.15 -3.64 9.85
C GLN A 121 19.15 -3.31 11.35
N ASP A 122 20.31 -3.23 11.99
CA ASP A 122 20.45 -2.98 13.43
C ASP A 122 20.11 -1.53 13.81
N ASP A 123 20.14 -0.63 12.82
CA ASP A 123 19.79 0.77 12.98
C ASP A 123 18.27 1.01 12.94
N ILE A 124 17.46 -0.03 12.72
CA ILE A 124 16.02 0.10 12.42
C ILE A 124 15.18 -0.39 13.59
N VAL A 125 14.30 0.49 14.06
CA VAL A 125 13.27 0.18 15.06
C VAL A 125 11.88 0.41 14.50
N ILE A 126 10.96 -0.47 14.87
CA ILE A 126 9.54 -0.33 14.59
C ILE A 126 8.84 0.14 15.86
N ILE A 127 8.11 1.24 15.72
CA ILE A 127 7.42 1.91 16.80
C ILE A 127 5.91 1.74 16.58
N ASP A 128 5.22 1.11 17.51
CA ASP A 128 3.75 1.03 17.53
C ASP A 128 3.22 2.12 18.47
N TYR A 129 2.36 3.00 17.97
CA TYR A 129 1.71 4.06 18.76
C TYR A 129 0.32 3.64 19.28
N GLY A 130 -0.04 2.37 19.11
CA GLY A 130 -1.39 1.88 19.37
C GLY A 130 -2.37 2.21 18.24
N CYS A 131 -3.59 1.67 18.33
CA CYS A 131 -4.67 1.86 17.35
C CYS A 131 -4.27 1.48 15.89
N GLY A 132 -3.27 0.63 15.74
CA GLY A 132 -2.78 0.17 14.44
C GLY A 132 -1.85 1.17 13.72
N SER A 133 -1.37 2.22 14.38
CA SER A 133 -0.37 3.13 13.80
C SER A 133 1.04 2.64 14.13
N LYS A 134 1.72 2.05 13.14
CA LYS A 134 3.15 1.70 13.24
C LYS A 134 3.99 2.63 12.38
N GLN A 135 5.20 2.95 12.85
CA GLN A 135 6.19 3.73 12.10
C GLN A 135 7.56 3.06 12.19
N MET A 136 8.38 3.26 11.17
CA MET A 136 9.78 2.87 11.18
C MET A 136 10.64 4.10 11.50
N LYS A 137 11.64 3.93 12.35
CA LYS A 137 12.70 4.92 12.57
C LYS A 137 14.06 4.29 12.29
N ILE A 138 14.90 5.05 11.62
CA ILE A 138 16.30 4.73 11.39
C ILE A 138 17.10 5.59 12.38
N LEU A 139 17.84 4.95 13.28
CA LEU A 139 18.51 5.59 14.41
C LEU A 139 19.83 6.27 14.04
N GLN A 140 20.22 6.21 12.78
CA GLN A 140 21.41 6.88 12.27
C GLN A 140 21.18 8.39 12.12
N ASP A 141 22.24 9.16 12.38
CA ASP A 141 22.24 10.60 12.17
C ASP A 141 22.05 10.94 10.69
N THR A 142 21.31 12.02 10.44
CA THR A 142 21.03 12.48 9.08
C THR A 142 21.95 13.63 8.68
N VAL A 143 22.29 13.68 7.41
CA VAL A 143 23.01 14.78 6.76
C VAL A 143 22.07 15.55 5.81
N PRO A 144 22.44 16.78 5.39
CA PRO A 144 21.70 17.48 4.34
C PRO A 144 21.60 16.63 3.07
N ALA A 145 20.39 16.49 2.53
CA ALA A 145 20.14 15.64 1.37
C ALA A 145 20.56 16.29 0.05
N SER A 146 21.43 15.62 -0.70
CA SER A 146 21.58 15.80 -2.15
C SER A 146 20.84 14.71 -2.91
N GLU A 147 20.61 14.88 -4.21
CA GLU A 147 19.99 13.87 -5.05
C GLU A 147 20.77 12.54 -5.04
N GLU A 148 22.10 12.59 -5.03
CA GLU A 148 22.94 11.39 -4.90
C GLU A 148 22.76 10.70 -3.54
N ALA A 149 22.67 11.47 -2.45
CA ALA A 149 22.44 10.94 -1.12
C ALA A 149 21.07 10.25 -1.03
N MET A 150 20.03 10.89 -1.58
CA MET A 150 18.69 10.32 -1.67
C MET A 150 18.67 9.01 -2.47
N LEU A 151 19.40 8.94 -3.59
CA LEU A 151 19.55 7.69 -4.35
C LEU A 151 20.21 6.57 -3.54
N LYS A 152 21.27 6.90 -2.80
CA LYS A 152 21.97 5.93 -1.94
C LYS A 152 21.02 5.37 -0.87
N ASP A 153 20.17 6.21 -0.28
CA ASP A 153 19.16 5.76 0.68
C ASP A 153 18.19 4.76 0.05
N LEU A 154 17.62 5.07 -1.13
CA LEU A 154 16.67 4.19 -1.82
C LEU A 154 17.30 2.84 -2.21
N ARG A 155 18.53 2.85 -2.70
CA ARG A 155 19.26 1.62 -3.06
C ARG A 155 19.61 0.78 -1.83
N THR A 156 19.97 1.43 -0.73
CA THR A 156 20.25 0.77 0.55
C THR A 156 18.99 0.13 1.11
N ALA A 157 17.87 0.87 1.11
CA ALA A 157 16.54 0.37 1.45
C ALA A 157 16.16 -0.87 0.62
N ALA A 158 16.33 -0.81 -0.70
CA ALA A 158 16.05 -1.96 -1.57
C ALA A 158 16.94 -3.18 -1.24
N LYS A 159 18.25 -2.95 -1.06
CA LYS A 159 19.22 -4.00 -0.71
C LYS A 159 18.89 -4.69 0.61
N LEU A 160 18.46 -3.93 1.62
CA LEU A 160 18.12 -4.45 2.95
C LEU A 160 16.81 -5.23 2.93
N PHE A 161 15.74 -4.70 2.32
CA PHE A 161 14.40 -5.24 2.51
C PHE A 161 13.95 -6.25 1.47
N ILE A 162 14.30 -6.06 0.19
CA ILE A 162 13.82 -6.93 -0.91
C ILE A 162 14.18 -8.41 -0.71
N PRO A 163 15.35 -8.79 -0.17
CA PRO A 163 15.66 -10.20 0.08
C PRO A 163 14.63 -10.94 0.97
N PHE A 164 14.03 -10.27 1.96
CA PHE A 164 13.05 -10.90 2.87
C PHE A 164 11.73 -11.29 2.20
N TYR A 165 11.46 -10.80 0.98
CA TYR A 165 10.23 -11.09 0.25
C TYR A 165 10.37 -12.25 -0.74
N LYS A 166 11.56 -12.83 -0.91
CA LYS A 166 11.76 -13.90 -1.88
C LYS A 166 11.27 -15.24 -1.34
N ILE A 167 10.36 -15.89 -2.06
CA ILE A 167 10.01 -17.31 -1.86
C ILE A 167 10.46 -18.08 -3.10
N ASN A 168 11.36 -19.06 -2.93
CA ASN A 168 11.92 -19.85 -4.04
C ASN A 168 12.50 -18.96 -5.17
N ASN A 169 13.22 -17.89 -4.81
CA ASN A 169 13.76 -16.87 -5.71
C ASN A 169 12.71 -16.07 -6.52
N VAL A 170 11.43 -16.16 -6.17
CA VAL A 170 10.35 -15.38 -6.80
C VAL A 170 9.88 -14.30 -5.84
N LEU A 171 9.79 -13.07 -6.33
CA LEU A 171 9.24 -11.94 -5.58
C LEU A 171 7.71 -11.90 -5.70
N PRO A 172 7.02 -11.27 -4.73
CA PRO A 172 5.59 -11.04 -4.82
C PRO A 172 5.21 -10.23 -6.05
N VAL A 173 3.94 -10.31 -6.45
CA VAL A 173 3.40 -9.51 -7.54
C VAL A 173 3.76 -8.02 -7.35
N TYR A 174 4.28 -7.40 -8.43
CA TYR A 174 4.78 -6.03 -8.50
C TYR A 174 6.09 -5.72 -7.75
N PHE A 175 6.65 -6.62 -6.94
CA PHE A 175 7.90 -6.33 -6.23
C PHE A 175 9.13 -6.28 -7.15
N ASP A 176 9.11 -7.00 -8.29
CA ASP A 176 10.16 -6.85 -9.31
C ASP A 176 10.19 -5.39 -9.83
N GLN A 177 9.03 -4.85 -10.21
CA GLN A 177 8.90 -3.47 -10.68
C GLN A 177 9.27 -2.46 -9.60
N PHE A 178 8.85 -2.70 -8.35
CA PHE A 178 9.22 -1.84 -7.23
C PHE A 178 10.75 -1.82 -7.03
N ASN A 179 11.39 -2.99 -7.08
CA ASN A 179 12.84 -3.10 -6.95
C ASN A 179 13.59 -2.42 -8.11
N GLU A 180 13.07 -2.57 -9.34
CA GLU A 180 13.57 -1.87 -10.53
C GLU A 180 13.44 -0.36 -10.38
N GLU A 181 12.34 0.16 -9.82
CA GLU A 181 12.15 1.59 -9.59
C GLU A 181 13.12 2.16 -8.55
N LEU A 182 13.40 1.43 -7.47
CA LEU A 182 14.37 1.86 -6.45
C LEU A 182 15.81 1.86 -6.98
N HIS A 183 16.20 0.82 -7.72
CA HIS A 183 17.57 0.72 -8.27
C HIS A 183 17.78 1.61 -9.50
N GLY A 184 16.77 1.68 -10.37
CA GLY A 184 16.76 2.44 -11.63
C GLY A 184 16.42 3.92 -11.46
N ALA A 185 16.18 4.37 -10.24
CA ALA A 185 16.04 5.79 -9.94
C ALA A 185 17.29 6.59 -10.39
N THR A 186 17.05 7.80 -10.87
CA THR A 186 18.10 8.75 -11.29
C THR A 186 18.09 9.98 -10.40
N ASN A 187 19.20 10.73 -10.37
CA ASN A 187 19.31 11.99 -9.62
C ASN A 187 18.16 12.94 -9.96
N VAL A 188 17.75 12.97 -11.23
CA VAL A 188 16.67 13.84 -11.71
C VAL A 188 15.32 13.48 -11.09
N CYS A 189 15.03 12.18 -10.92
CA CYS A 189 13.72 11.73 -10.44
C CYS A 189 13.57 11.83 -8.93
N VAL A 190 14.62 11.54 -8.15
CA VAL A 190 14.51 11.46 -6.68
C VAL A 190 14.16 12.79 -6.01
N GLY A 191 14.56 13.92 -6.60
CA GLY A 191 14.15 15.25 -6.11
C GLY A 191 12.70 15.62 -6.44
N GLN A 192 11.97 14.79 -7.19
CA GLN A 192 10.63 15.12 -7.68
C GLN A 192 9.54 14.58 -6.77
N LYS A 193 8.57 15.42 -6.44
CA LYS A 193 7.41 15.04 -5.62
C LYS A 193 6.61 13.87 -6.22
N TRP A 194 6.45 13.86 -7.55
CA TRP A 194 5.71 12.80 -8.24
C TRP A 194 6.36 11.42 -8.05
N PHE A 195 7.70 11.38 -7.94
CA PHE A 195 8.45 10.13 -7.79
C PHE A 195 8.31 9.56 -6.39
N MET A 196 8.43 10.42 -5.37
CA MET A 196 8.15 10.00 -3.99
C MET A 196 6.70 9.56 -3.81
N GLU A 197 5.76 10.25 -4.46
CA GLU A 197 4.36 9.84 -4.46
C GLU A 197 4.14 8.50 -5.20
N SER A 198 4.86 8.25 -6.30
CA SER A 198 4.76 6.96 -7.01
C SER A 198 5.30 5.80 -6.18
N LEU A 199 6.39 6.00 -5.43
CA LEU A 199 6.90 4.98 -4.49
C LEU A 199 5.91 4.74 -3.34
N ARG A 200 5.38 5.82 -2.75
CA ARG A 200 4.47 5.76 -1.60
C ARG A 200 3.19 4.99 -1.86
N TYR A 201 2.69 5.05 -3.10
CA TYR A 201 1.46 4.38 -3.54
C TYR A 201 1.73 3.36 -4.64
N HIS A 202 2.95 2.80 -4.66
CA HIS A 202 3.32 1.81 -5.67
C HIS A 202 2.39 0.58 -5.55
N PRO A 203 1.90 0.00 -6.67
CA PRO A 203 0.92 -1.10 -6.63
C PRO A 203 1.33 -2.35 -5.82
N ALA A 204 2.64 -2.56 -5.65
CA ALA A 204 3.18 -3.61 -4.77
C ALA A 204 2.77 -3.45 -3.29
N LEU A 205 2.55 -2.20 -2.84
CA LEU A 205 2.21 -1.86 -1.46
C LEU A 205 0.69 -1.84 -1.23
N MET A 206 -0.08 -1.70 -2.32
CA MET A 206 -1.51 -1.51 -2.25
C MET A 206 -2.24 -2.85 -2.09
N PRO A 207 -3.40 -2.89 -1.41
CA PRO A 207 -4.18 -4.11 -1.30
C PRO A 207 -4.83 -4.49 -2.63
N SER A 208 -5.17 -5.77 -2.79
CA SER A 208 -5.89 -6.29 -3.96
C SER A 208 -7.20 -5.52 -4.22
N SER A 209 -7.95 -5.21 -3.15
CA SER A 209 -9.17 -4.39 -3.20
C SER A 209 -8.92 -3.02 -3.82
N GLY A 210 -7.87 -2.33 -3.37
CA GLY A 210 -7.43 -1.03 -3.87
C GLY A 210 -7.06 -1.06 -5.35
N ARG A 211 -6.17 -1.99 -5.73
CA ARG A 211 -5.75 -2.16 -7.12
C ARG A 211 -6.93 -2.45 -8.05
N ARG A 212 -7.79 -3.39 -7.67
CA ARG A 212 -9.00 -3.71 -8.41
C ARG A 212 -9.87 -2.47 -8.63
N CYS A 213 -10.18 -1.74 -7.54
CA CYS A 213 -11.03 -0.55 -7.61
C CYS A 213 -10.47 0.44 -8.63
N PHE A 214 -9.17 0.75 -8.51
CA PHE A 214 -8.47 1.64 -9.43
C PHE A 214 -8.58 1.15 -10.89
N GLU A 215 -8.23 -0.10 -11.16
CA GLU A 215 -8.26 -0.66 -12.52
C GLU A 215 -9.64 -0.72 -13.15
N THR A 216 -10.69 -0.94 -12.35
CA THR A 216 -12.08 -0.97 -12.85
C THR A 216 -12.62 0.43 -13.19
N MET A 217 -12.14 1.48 -12.51
CA MET A 217 -12.58 2.86 -12.74
C MET A 217 -11.90 3.52 -13.94
N LEU A 218 -10.63 3.20 -14.18
CA LEU A 218 -9.80 3.83 -15.22
C LEU A 218 -10.45 3.87 -16.63
N PRO A 219 -11.02 2.78 -17.19
CA PRO A 219 -11.64 2.83 -18.51
C PRO A 219 -12.77 3.86 -18.63
N ASN A 220 -13.59 3.98 -17.59
CA ASN A 220 -14.75 4.87 -17.60
C ASN A 220 -14.31 6.33 -17.52
N ILE A 221 -13.32 6.61 -16.67
CA ILE A 221 -12.70 7.95 -16.56
C ILE A 221 -12.05 8.33 -17.89
N PHE A 222 -11.25 7.43 -18.46
CA PHE A 222 -10.60 7.69 -19.75
C PHE A 222 -11.61 8.04 -20.84
N ASN A 223 -12.66 7.22 -21.00
CA ASN A 223 -13.72 7.47 -21.99
C ASN A 223 -14.39 8.84 -21.77
N LYS A 224 -14.71 9.20 -20.52
CA LYS A 224 -15.35 10.48 -20.15
C LYS A 224 -14.56 11.70 -20.61
N TYR A 225 -13.23 11.65 -20.52
CA TYR A 225 -12.37 12.77 -20.92
C TYR A 225 -12.00 12.72 -22.40
N TYR A 226 -11.58 11.54 -22.88
CA TYR A 226 -11.13 11.36 -24.27
C TYR A 226 -12.24 11.63 -25.29
N SER A 227 -13.50 11.34 -24.96
CA SER A 227 -14.64 11.61 -25.86
C SER A 227 -15.03 13.09 -25.93
N LYS A 228 -14.66 13.90 -24.94
CA LYS A 228 -15.12 15.30 -24.82
C LYS A 228 -14.10 16.29 -25.35
N GLN A 229 -12.83 16.07 -25.05
CA GLN A 229 -11.71 16.87 -25.50
C GLN A 229 -10.54 15.90 -25.56
N ARG A 230 -9.97 15.60 -26.72
CA ARG A 230 -8.76 14.76 -26.82
C ARG A 230 -7.57 15.60 -26.32
N PRO A 231 -7.17 15.52 -25.05
CA PRO A 231 -6.11 16.36 -24.53
C PRO A 231 -4.80 15.79 -25.08
N PRO A 232 -3.89 16.60 -25.66
CA PRO A 232 -2.64 16.10 -26.23
C PRO A 232 -1.86 15.23 -25.24
N ASN A 233 -1.95 15.55 -23.95
CA ASN A 233 -1.23 14.88 -22.88
C ASN A 233 -1.80 13.49 -22.55
N LEU A 234 -3.01 13.13 -23.01
CA LEU A 234 -3.58 11.78 -22.84
C LEU A 234 -3.22 10.85 -24.00
N ASP A 235 -2.53 11.32 -25.04
CA ASP A 235 -2.11 10.45 -26.15
C ASP A 235 -1.17 9.32 -25.68
N ILE A 236 -0.47 9.51 -24.55
CA ILE A 236 0.30 8.45 -23.86
C ILE A 236 -0.54 7.21 -23.46
N MET A 237 -1.86 7.34 -23.37
CA MET A 237 -2.80 6.25 -23.09
C MET A 237 -3.22 5.48 -24.34
N VAL A 238 -2.76 5.92 -25.51
CA VAL A 238 -3.18 5.44 -26.83
C VAL A 238 -1.96 5.11 -27.70
N GLU A 239 -0.82 5.74 -27.44
CA GLU A 239 0.44 5.55 -28.15
C GLU A 239 1.32 4.47 -27.48
N LYS A 240 2.06 3.74 -28.31
CA LYS A 240 3.14 2.86 -27.85
C LYS A 240 4.31 3.72 -27.36
N PRO A 241 5.10 3.28 -26.36
CA PRO A 241 5.18 1.90 -25.87
C PRO A 241 4.42 1.65 -24.57
N TYR A 242 3.54 0.66 -24.58
CA TYR A 242 3.20 -0.11 -23.39
C TYR A 242 4.30 -1.15 -23.12
N PRO A 243 4.49 -1.64 -21.88
CA PRO A 243 5.66 -2.46 -21.55
C PRO A 243 5.79 -3.80 -22.31
N ASP A 244 4.66 -4.46 -22.64
CA ASP A 244 4.64 -5.76 -23.33
C ASP A 244 3.38 -5.92 -24.21
N ASP A 245 3.45 -6.66 -25.34
CA ASP A 245 2.26 -7.00 -26.14
C ASP A 245 1.29 -7.86 -25.33
N TRP A 246 0.33 -7.18 -24.70
CA TRP A 246 -0.57 -7.77 -23.73
C TRP A 246 -1.44 -8.87 -24.35
N LYS A 247 -1.71 -8.80 -25.66
CA LYS A 247 -2.45 -9.86 -26.38
C LYS A 247 -1.63 -11.13 -26.48
N THR A 248 -0.31 -11.01 -26.62
CA THR A 248 0.61 -12.15 -26.56
C THR A 248 0.63 -12.76 -25.16
N SER A 249 0.64 -11.94 -24.10
CA SER A 249 0.54 -12.43 -22.72
C SER A 249 -0.75 -13.22 -22.45
N VAL A 250 -1.89 -12.80 -23.02
CA VAL A 250 -3.16 -13.55 -22.94
C VAL A 250 -3.06 -14.92 -23.63
N LYS A 251 -2.43 -14.98 -24.80
CA LYS A 251 -2.23 -16.25 -25.53
C LYS A 251 -1.30 -17.19 -24.77
N SER A 252 -0.23 -16.67 -24.17
CA SER A 252 0.69 -17.46 -23.35
C SER A 252 0.00 -18.01 -22.10
N ALA A 253 -0.79 -17.18 -21.41
CA ALA A 253 -1.53 -17.61 -20.23
C ALA A 253 -2.48 -18.80 -20.51
N GLN A 254 -3.06 -18.86 -21.71
CA GLN A 254 -3.87 -20.02 -22.14
C GLN A 254 -3.04 -21.32 -22.16
N LYS A 255 -1.81 -21.27 -22.69
CA LYS A 255 -0.91 -22.44 -22.75
C LYS A 255 -0.54 -22.95 -21.36
N ASP A 256 -0.46 -22.04 -20.39
CA ASP A 256 -0.17 -22.35 -18.99
C ASP A 256 -1.41 -22.89 -18.22
N GLY A 257 -2.56 -23.01 -18.89
CA GLY A 257 -3.82 -23.52 -18.33
C GLY A 257 -4.74 -22.44 -17.76
N ASN A 258 -4.44 -21.15 -17.95
CA ASN A 258 -5.28 -20.03 -17.48
C ASN A 258 -6.35 -19.66 -18.51
N ASP A 259 -7.36 -20.51 -18.65
CA ASP A 259 -8.36 -20.39 -19.71
C ASP A 259 -9.33 -19.20 -19.50
N VAL A 260 -9.43 -18.64 -18.29
CA VAL A 260 -10.32 -17.49 -18.01
C VAL A 260 -9.91 -16.24 -18.78
N LEU A 261 -8.61 -15.91 -18.82
CA LEU A 261 -8.13 -14.73 -19.56
C LEU A 261 -8.45 -14.86 -21.06
N HIS A 262 -8.23 -16.05 -21.62
CA HIS A 262 -8.51 -16.35 -23.02
C HIS A 262 -10.01 -16.33 -23.33
N LYS A 263 -10.86 -16.89 -22.47
CA LYS A 263 -12.33 -16.87 -22.62
C LYS A 263 -12.88 -15.45 -22.62
N VAL A 264 -12.44 -14.59 -21.69
CA VAL A 264 -12.84 -13.18 -21.65
C VAL A 264 -12.36 -12.44 -22.90
N TYR A 265 -11.15 -12.74 -23.38
CA TYR A 265 -10.58 -12.13 -24.58
C TYR A 265 -11.37 -12.51 -25.85
N THR A 266 -11.65 -13.80 -26.04
CA THR A 266 -12.35 -14.33 -27.21
C THR A 266 -13.82 -13.93 -27.24
N HIS A 267 -14.47 -13.82 -26.08
CA HIS A 267 -15.88 -13.41 -26.00
C HIS A 267 -16.14 -12.05 -26.67
N LYS A 268 -15.25 -11.07 -26.45
CA LYS A 268 -15.36 -9.74 -27.08
C LYS A 268 -14.72 -9.64 -28.48
N ASN A 269 -14.05 -10.70 -28.93
CA ASN A 269 -13.46 -10.80 -30.27
C ASN A 269 -14.22 -11.74 -31.21
N LYS A 270 -15.43 -12.19 -30.83
CA LYS A 270 -16.29 -13.02 -31.69
C LYS A 270 -16.53 -12.33 -33.05
N PRO A 271 -16.56 -13.09 -34.17
CA PRO A 271 -16.79 -12.53 -35.51
C PRO A 271 -18.09 -11.72 -35.63
N SER A 272 -19.09 -12.04 -34.79
CA SER A 272 -20.41 -11.42 -34.76
C SER A 272 -20.46 -10.03 -34.09
N LEU A 273 -19.38 -9.57 -33.44
CA LEU A 273 -19.33 -8.27 -32.79
C LEU A 273 -18.76 -7.20 -33.72
N GLN A 274 -19.28 -5.97 -33.62
CA GLN A 274 -18.78 -4.85 -34.42
C GLN A 274 -17.31 -4.56 -34.07
N ARG A 275 -16.55 -4.00 -35.03
CA ARG A 275 -15.11 -3.72 -34.86
C ARG A 275 -14.84 -2.77 -33.68
N THR A 276 -15.79 -1.88 -33.38
CA THR A 276 -15.77 -0.95 -32.23
C THR A 276 -15.89 -1.64 -30.87
N ASP A 277 -16.41 -2.87 -30.81
CA ASP A 277 -16.58 -3.62 -29.57
C ASP A 277 -15.35 -4.46 -29.20
N LYS A 278 -14.36 -4.53 -30.10
CA LYS A 278 -13.12 -5.31 -29.92
C LYS A 278 -12.10 -4.57 -29.06
N TYR A 279 -11.18 -5.32 -28.47
CA TYR A 279 -10.05 -4.73 -27.75
C TYR A 279 -9.03 -4.17 -28.75
N ASP A 280 -8.73 -2.87 -28.65
CA ASP A 280 -7.62 -2.26 -29.38
C ASP A 280 -6.26 -2.77 -28.85
N ASP A 281 -5.18 -2.48 -29.58
CA ASP A 281 -3.83 -2.92 -29.20
C ASP A 281 -3.20 -2.04 -28.10
N GLY A 282 -3.82 -0.92 -27.74
CA GLY A 282 -3.27 0.07 -26.83
C GLY A 282 -3.56 -0.20 -25.35
N VAL A 283 -3.12 0.74 -24.52
CA VAL A 283 -3.37 0.75 -23.06
C VAL A 283 -4.87 0.75 -22.76
N CYS A 284 -5.66 1.44 -23.57
CA CYS A 284 -7.12 1.45 -23.46
C CYS A 284 -7.74 0.05 -23.62
N GLY A 285 -7.31 -0.70 -24.63
CA GLY A 285 -7.72 -2.09 -24.84
C GLY A 285 -7.37 -2.98 -23.65
N LEU A 286 -6.17 -2.84 -23.10
CA LEU A 286 -5.74 -3.58 -21.91
C LEU A 286 -6.56 -3.20 -20.66
N MET A 287 -6.79 -1.91 -20.40
CA MET A 287 -7.62 -1.48 -19.26
C MET A 287 -9.04 -2.02 -19.37
N ARG A 288 -9.67 -1.94 -20.55
CA ARG A 288 -11.00 -2.54 -20.79
C ARG A 288 -10.98 -4.05 -20.60
N PHE A 289 -9.93 -4.73 -21.07
CA PHE A 289 -9.77 -6.16 -20.91
C PHE A 289 -9.65 -6.55 -19.43
N LYS A 290 -8.75 -5.91 -18.67
CA LYS A 290 -8.60 -6.16 -17.23
C LYS A 290 -9.89 -5.92 -16.47
N ARG A 291 -10.59 -4.80 -16.69
CA ARG A 291 -11.91 -4.53 -16.10
C ARG A 291 -12.89 -5.66 -16.39
N ASN A 292 -13.02 -6.09 -17.65
CA ASN A 292 -13.94 -7.16 -18.03
C ASN A 292 -13.55 -8.52 -17.41
N VAL A 293 -12.26 -8.81 -17.19
CA VAL A 293 -11.84 -9.99 -16.43
C VAL A 293 -12.29 -9.90 -14.98
N LEU A 294 -12.12 -8.73 -14.34
CA LEU A 294 -12.50 -8.53 -12.94
C LEU A 294 -14.02 -8.53 -12.72
N GLU A 295 -14.80 -8.06 -13.69
CA GLU A 295 -16.26 -7.99 -13.61
C GLU A 295 -16.96 -9.28 -14.07
N HIS A 296 -16.38 -10.00 -15.04
CA HIS A 296 -17.05 -11.12 -15.71
C HIS A 296 -16.26 -12.43 -15.71
N GLY A 297 -15.00 -12.44 -15.26
CA GLY A 297 -14.16 -13.63 -15.21
C GLY A 297 -14.77 -14.77 -14.39
N GLY A 298 -15.49 -14.43 -13.31
CA GLY A 298 -16.18 -15.41 -12.46
C GLY A 298 -17.25 -16.22 -13.18
N HIS A 299 -17.90 -15.68 -14.22
CA HIS A 299 -18.88 -16.43 -15.02
C HIS A 299 -18.24 -17.60 -15.78
N TRP A 300 -16.95 -17.50 -16.08
CA TRP A 300 -16.18 -18.50 -16.82
C TRP A 300 -15.53 -19.55 -15.90
N GLN A 301 -15.72 -19.42 -14.59
CA GLN A 301 -15.23 -20.35 -13.56
C GLN A 301 -16.28 -21.38 -13.11
N GLY A 302 -17.51 -21.31 -13.63
CA GLY A 302 -18.57 -22.29 -13.35
C GLY A 302 -19.19 -22.20 -11.94
N GLN A 303 -18.95 -21.12 -11.20
CA GLN A 303 -19.41 -20.98 -9.81
C GLN A 303 -20.69 -20.14 -9.72
N GLN A 304 -21.77 -20.75 -9.21
CA GLN A 304 -22.99 -20.04 -8.81
C GLN A 304 -22.70 -19.15 -7.59
N LYS A 305 -23.29 -17.95 -7.57
CA LYS A 305 -23.07 -16.87 -6.61
C LYS A 305 -23.33 -17.31 -5.16
N VAL A 306 -22.29 -17.72 -4.42
CA VAL A 306 -22.31 -17.76 -2.94
C VAL A 306 -21.60 -16.50 -2.43
N GLN A 307 -22.32 -15.69 -1.65
CA GLN A 307 -22.01 -14.29 -1.36
C GLN A 307 -20.65 -14.05 -0.65
N GLY A 308 -20.09 -15.05 0.04
CA GLY A 308 -18.74 -15.01 0.66
C GLY A 308 -17.61 -15.61 -0.19
N GLN A 309 -17.92 -16.43 -1.20
CA GLN A 309 -16.93 -16.90 -2.19
C GLN A 309 -16.61 -15.81 -3.23
N CYS A 310 -17.52 -14.85 -3.40
CA CYS A 310 -17.42 -13.76 -4.37
C CYS A 310 -16.14 -12.91 -4.19
N GLU A 311 -15.83 -12.48 -2.95
CA GLU A 311 -14.67 -11.61 -2.71
C GLU A 311 -13.34 -12.33 -2.95
N ARG A 312 -13.20 -13.57 -2.48
CA ARG A 312 -12.00 -14.38 -2.71
C ARG A 312 -11.78 -14.68 -4.19
N HIS A 313 -12.83 -15.00 -4.94
CA HIS A 313 -12.71 -15.22 -6.39
C HIS A 313 -12.32 -13.97 -7.15
N ILE A 314 -12.82 -12.81 -6.71
CA ILE A 314 -12.43 -11.55 -7.34
C ILE A 314 -10.98 -11.20 -6.99
N ALA A 315 -10.53 -11.42 -5.75
CA ALA A 315 -9.12 -11.27 -5.38
C ALA A 315 -8.21 -12.24 -6.16
N ASP A 316 -8.65 -13.48 -6.39
CA ASP A 316 -7.97 -14.47 -7.24
C ASP A 316 -7.82 -13.98 -8.69
N LEU A 317 -8.88 -13.38 -9.27
CA LEU A 317 -8.84 -12.80 -10.61
C LEU A 317 -7.93 -11.56 -10.67
N GLU A 318 -7.98 -10.70 -9.65
CA GLU A 318 -7.08 -9.56 -9.53
C GLU A 318 -5.63 -10.03 -9.50
N LEU A 319 -5.29 -10.94 -8.60
CA LEU A 319 -3.94 -11.47 -8.46
C LEU A 319 -3.45 -12.16 -9.74
N LEU A 320 -4.32 -12.90 -10.43
CA LEU A 320 -4.01 -13.49 -11.73
C LEU A 320 -3.66 -12.41 -12.77
N THR A 321 -4.51 -11.40 -12.92
CA THR A 321 -4.23 -10.32 -13.88
C THR A 321 -3.01 -9.49 -13.48
N ALA A 322 -2.76 -9.32 -12.20
CA ALA A 322 -1.60 -8.61 -11.68
C ALA A 322 -0.31 -9.37 -11.95
N LYS A 323 -0.32 -10.71 -11.83
CA LYS A 323 0.80 -11.56 -12.23
C LYS A 323 1.03 -11.55 -13.74
N THR A 324 -0.03 -11.69 -14.55
CA THR A 324 0.09 -11.73 -16.02
C THR A 324 0.52 -10.38 -16.61
N PHE A 325 0.05 -9.27 -16.05
CA PHE A 325 0.34 -7.91 -16.51
C PHE A 325 1.13 -7.13 -15.45
N CYS A 326 2.19 -7.75 -14.91
CA CYS A 326 2.96 -7.22 -13.78
C CYS A 326 3.62 -5.85 -14.04
N LYS A 327 3.98 -5.53 -15.29
CA LYS A 327 4.55 -4.21 -15.60
C LYS A 327 3.49 -3.11 -15.74
N PHE A 328 2.24 -3.47 -16.01
CA PHE A 328 1.23 -2.51 -16.50
C PHE A 328 0.85 -1.47 -15.45
N LEU A 329 0.39 -1.90 -14.29
CA LEU A 329 -0.17 -1.00 -13.28
C LEU A 329 0.91 -0.08 -12.66
N PRO A 330 2.11 -0.58 -12.28
CA PRO A 330 3.22 0.27 -11.83
C PRO A 330 3.59 1.35 -12.86
N TRP A 331 3.80 0.93 -14.11
CA TRP A 331 4.10 1.83 -15.22
C TRP A 331 3.02 2.90 -15.37
N LEU A 332 1.74 2.51 -15.30
CA LEU A 332 0.63 3.45 -15.47
C LEU A 332 0.59 4.49 -14.35
N VAL A 333 0.67 4.06 -13.09
CA VAL A 333 0.65 4.97 -11.92
C VAL A 333 1.80 5.98 -12.01
N ARG A 334 3.02 5.49 -12.25
CA ARG A 334 4.21 6.32 -12.44
C ARG A 334 4.02 7.32 -13.57
N THR A 335 3.61 6.85 -14.74
CA THR A 335 3.42 7.68 -15.94
C THR A 335 2.39 8.79 -15.71
N LEU A 336 1.25 8.47 -15.11
CA LEU A 336 0.19 9.43 -14.84
C LEU A 336 0.60 10.49 -13.82
N LEU A 337 1.42 10.12 -12.81
CA LEU A 337 1.97 11.07 -11.84
C LEU A 337 3.02 11.97 -12.47
N GLU A 338 3.99 11.41 -13.21
CA GLU A 338 5.05 12.16 -13.90
C GLU A 338 4.48 13.21 -14.86
N LYS A 339 3.42 12.86 -15.60
CA LYS A 339 2.75 13.77 -16.55
C LYS A 339 1.74 14.73 -15.88
N GLY A 340 1.56 14.68 -14.56
CA GLY A 340 0.59 15.49 -13.83
C GLY A 340 -0.88 15.20 -14.22
N LEU A 341 -1.15 14.01 -14.73
CA LEU A 341 -2.48 13.58 -15.17
C LEU A 341 -3.28 12.96 -14.04
N MET A 342 -2.62 12.37 -13.05
CA MET A 342 -3.25 11.66 -11.93
C MET A 342 -4.24 12.58 -11.19
N ASP A 343 -3.78 13.72 -10.67
CA ASP A 343 -4.65 14.65 -9.93
C ASP A 343 -5.60 15.47 -10.79
N LYS A 344 -5.31 15.58 -12.10
CA LYS A 344 -6.06 16.42 -13.04
C LYS A 344 -7.26 15.69 -13.64
N TYR A 345 -7.06 14.45 -14.09
CA TYR A 345 -8.07 13.67 -14.82
C TYR A 345 -8.48 12.40 -14.09
N PHE A 346 -7.55 11.78 -13.34
CA PHE A 346 -7.78 10.48 -12.70
C PHE A 346 -8.02 10.55 -11.20
N ARG A 347 -8.22 11.75 -10.64
CA ARG A 347 -8.44 11.99 -9.20
C ARG A 347 -9.55 11.10 -8.62
N GLU A 348 -10.62 10.91 -9.39
CA GLU A 348 -11.78 10.08 -9.02
C GLU A 348 -11.39 8.63 -8.72
N ALA A 349 -10.41 8.07 -9.42
CA ALA A 349 -9.85 6.75 -9.11
C ALA A 349 -8.67 6.83 -8.11
N TRP A 350 -7.90 7.92 -8.16
CA TRP A 350 -6.70 8.08 -7.34
C TRP A 350 -6.99 8.19 -5.83
N GLU A 351 -7.99 8.98 -5.44
CA GLU A 351 -8.29 9.18 -4.01
C GLU A 351 -8.75 7.88 -3.31
N PRO A 352 -9.70 7.09 -3.86
CA PRO A 352 -10.02 5.78 -3.31
C PRO A 352 -8.82 4.83 -3.26
N PHE A 353 -7.96 4.88 -4.28
CA PHE A 353 -6.75 4.07 -4.31
C PHE A 353 -5.82 4.45 -3.15
N LYS A 354 -5.47 5.72 -2.97
CA LYS A 354 -4.68 6.18 -1.83
C LYS A 354 -5.30 5.80 -0.48
N ALA A 355 -6.61 5.98 -0.34
CA ALA A 355 -7.33 5.65 0.90
C ALA A 355 -7.25 4.15 1.24
N SER A 356 -7.25 3.28 0.21
CA SER A 356 -7.14 1.83 0.39
C SER A 356 -5.81 1.39 0.99
N ARG A 357 -4.77 2.23 1.00
CA ARG A 357 -3.49 1.90 1.66
C ARG A 357 -3.67 1.54 3.14
N SER A 358 -4.65 2.14 3.80
CA SER A 358 -4.99 1.86 5.20
C SER A 358 -5.75 0.53 5.41
N ASP A 359 -6.15 -0.16 4.34
CA ASP A 359 -6.90 -1.41 4.41
C ASP A 359 -5.97 -2.57 4.80
N LYS A 360 -6.17 -3.03 6.04
CA LYS A 360 -5.47 -4.16 6.66
C LYS A 360 -6.19 -5.49 6.45
N SER A 361 -7.22 -5.54 5.60
CA SER A 361 -7.85 -6.80 5.24
C SER A 361 -6.94 -7.62 4.32
N ASP A 362 -6.93 -8.93 4.55
CA ASP A 362 -6.32 -9.89 3.64
C ASP A 362 -7.44 -10.81 3.12
N PRO A 363 -7.78 -10.74 1.83
CA PRO A 363 -8.84 -11.58 1.25
C PRO A 363 -8.46 -13.07 1.24
N TRP A 364 -7.19 -13.39 1.45
CA TRP A 364 -6.66 -14.75 1.52
C TRP A 364 -6.38 -15.22 2.94
N SER A 365 -6.60 -14.38 3.96
CA SER A 365 -6.51 -14.81 5.35
C SER A 365 -7.52 -15.92 5.62
N ILE A 366 -7.04 -17.05 6.14
CA ILE A 366 -7.92 -18.09 6.67
C ILE A 366 -8.55 -17.48 7.92
N LYS A 367 -9.80 -17.00 7.83
CA LYS A 367 -10.63 -16.90 9.02
C LYS A 367 -10.73 -18.32 9.56
N ALA A 368 -10.00 -18.63 10.63
CA ALA A 368 -10.27 -19.82 11.40
C ALA A 368 -11.79 -19.88 11.62
N PRO A 369 -12.47 -21.01 11.38
CA PRO A 369 -13.87 -21.10 11.72
C PRO A 369 -13.94 -20.82 13.22
N PHE A 370 -14.69 -19.79 13.59
CA PHE A 370 -15.07 -19.53 14.97
C PHE A 370 -15.87 -20.75 15.44
N LEU A 371 -15.16 -21.77 15.92
CA LEU A 371 -15.70 -22.84 16.74
C LEU A 371 -15.50 -22.39 18.18
N GLY A 372 -16.54 -21.77 18.72
CA GLY A 372 -16.66 -21.44 20.14
C GLY A 372 -18.13 -21.54 20.52
N PRO A 373 -18.53 -22.48 21.38
CA PRO A 373 -19.92 -22.74 21.71
C PRO A 373 -20.40 -21.89 22.90
N THR A 374 -21.72 -21.81 23.02
CA THR A 374 -22.55 -21.40 24.17
C THR A 374 -22.69 -19.90 24.46
N GLY A 375 -23.94 -19.48 24.57
CA GLY A 375 -24.29 -18.21 25.20
C GLY A 375 -25.56 -17.55 24.68
N ARG A 376 -26.73 -18.18 24.86
CA ARG A 376 -27.96 -17.53 25.37
C ARG A 376 -29.14 -18.50 25.39
N GLU A 377 -29.34 -19.10 26.56
CA GLU A 377 -30.68 -19.33 27.08
C GLU A 377 -31.46 -18.01 27.13
N GLY A 378 -32.76 -18.13 26.94
CA GLY A 378 -33.73 -17.37 27.73
C GLY A 378 -34.19 -16.05 27.15
N ARG A 379 -35.17 -16.10 26.22
CA ARG A 379 -36.30 -15.15 26.25
C ARG A 379 -37.60 -15.84 25.87
N ARG A 380 -38.35 -16.14 26.94
CA ARG A 380 -39.80 -16.21 27.08
C ARG A 380 -40.60 -15.70 25.88
N LEU A 381 -41.50 -16.54 25.37
CA LEU A 381 -42.82 -16.11 24.91
C LEU A 381 -43.86 -16.97 25.65
N ARG A 382 -44.54 -16.32 26.61
CA ARG A 382 -45.88 -16.72 27.08
C ARG A 382 -46.89 -15.91 26.26
N SER A 383 -48.06 -16.51 26.06
CA SER A 383 -49.33 -15.99 25.50
C SER A 383 -49.28 -15.59 24.02
N ALA A 384 -50.17 -16.04 23.13
CA ALA A 384 -51.50 -16.64 23.29
C ALA A 384 -51.71 -17.83 22.35
#